data_AF-A0A939KAK6-F1
#
_entry.id   AF-A0A939KAK6-F1
#
_cell.length_a   1.000
_cell.length_b   1.000
_cell.length_c   1.000
_cell.angle_alpha   90.00
_cell.angle_beta   90.00
_cell.angle_gamma   90.00
#
_symmetry.space_group_name_H-M   'P 1'
#
loop_
_entity.id
_entity.type
_entity.pdbx_description
1 polymer ?
#
loop_
_entity_poly.entity_id
_entity_poly.type
_entity_poly.pdbx_seq_one_letter_code
_entity_poly.pdbx_strand_id
1 'polypeptide(L)'
;KWNDSSSNQFRRGIVEITSPTYTPIESTGNTKLVKDITDKYFTQIGTNTPIAIKNGGQQIFQNIYPGWQTLAAETVNGENQVLWKNTAGNYLHIWRLDNNWNRVSSEGQFALNSAAAFTQETNFGIDANGDGIIGSPYTTIESSGNTKLVKDTANKFFAQVGEGIPTAINNGGQQIFQNIYAGWQTLAAETVNGVNQVLWKNISGNFLHIWNLDNNWNWVSSEGQYAFNSAAAFTQETNFGIDANSDGVIGSPAGNPYILIESSGNTKLVKDTANKFFAQVGQAIPTAIKNGGVQIFQDVYAGWQTLAAETVNGVNQVLWKNISGNFLHIWNLDNNWNWVSSEGQYAFNSAAAFTQETNFGIDANSDGAIGNPSSLTLTGTSGNDFLVGGTNNDVLTGAGGKDTLTGGLGSDKFVYQNLTDSLLANFDVITDFNATPGNDLFRVSTALAGFVDVGAVNTLDAAGIGAKLAAFGSNYAAQFSFGQKTFVAINDATAGFNAANDAIIEVTGLTGTLNVNNFVIV
;
A
#
# COMPACT_ATOMS: atom_id res chain seq x y z
N LYS A 1 56.04 -70.03 -30.07
CA LYS A 1 54.69 -70.06 -29.43
C LYS A 1 54.20 -68.61 -29.36
N TRP A 2 52.90 -68.36 -29.45
CA TRP A 2 52.34 -67.05 -29.82
C TRP A 2 52.40 -65.97 -28.73
N ASN A 3 52.49 -64.70 -29.17
CA ASN A 3 52.24 -63.38 -28.54
C ASN A 3 52.44 -63.19 -27.02
N ASP A 4 53.36 -62.30 -26.61
CA ASP A 4 53.12 -60.85 -26.36
C ASP A 4 54.48 -60.16 -26.04
N SER A 5 54.71 -58.85 -25.87
CA SER A 5 53.90 -57.62 -25.94
C SER A 5 54.69 -56.49 -26.68
N SER A 6 54.12 -55.29 -26.84
CA SER A 6 54.81 -54.10 -27.39
C SER A 6 55.37 -53.15 -26.32
N SER A 7 56.50 -52.50 -26.62
CA SER A 7 56.95 -51.32 -25.86
C SER A 7 57.46 -50.24 -26.81
N ASN A 8 56.81 -49.06 -26.80
CA ASN A 8 57.46 -47.82 -27.17
C ASN A 8 56.74 -46.61 -26.54
N GLN A 9 57.51 -45.66 -26.03
CA GLN A 9 57.01 -44.57 -25.19
C GLN A 9 56.50 -43.39 -26.03
N PHE A 10 55.30 -42.89 -25.74
CA PHE A 10 54.85 -41.58 -26.23
C PHE A 10 54.84 -40.57 -25.07
N ARG A 11 55.61 -39.48 -25.24
CA ARG A 11 55.60 -38.34 -24.32
C ARG A 11 54.24 -37.65 -24.39
N ARG A 12 53.50 -37.59 -23.29
CA ARG A 12 52.35 -36.67 -23.15
C ARG A 12 52.88 -35.25 -22.98
N GLY A 13 52.78 -34.44 -24.05
CA GLY A 13 52.78 -32.99 -23.89
C GLY A 13 51.46 -32.58 -23.23
N ILE A 14 51.53 -31.89 -22.09
CA ILE A 14 50.37 -31.21 -21.54
C ILE A 14 50.18 -29.96 -22.39
N VAL A 15 49.16 -29.98 -23.25
CA VAL A 15 48.67 -28.75 -23.89
C VAL A 15 47.80 -28.07 -22.85
N GLU A 16 48.30 -26.97 -22.27
CA GLU A 16 47.45 -26.04 -21.53
C GLU A 16 46.47 -25.42 -22.54
N ILE A 17 45.25 -25.97 -22.57
CA ILE A 17 44.14 -25.33 -23.28
C ILE A 17 43.74 -24.13 -22.45
N THR A 18 44.36 -22.98 -22.74
CA THR A 18 43.92 -21.68 -22.22
C THR A 18 42.46 -21.51 -22.58
N SER A 19 41.58 -21.39 -21.58
CA SER A 19 40.16 -21.16 -21.81
C SER A 19 39.98 -19.92 -22.70
N PRO A 20 39.06 -19.95 -23.69
CA PRO A 20 38.85 -18.82 -24.58
C PRO A 20 38.56 -17.55 -23.77
N THR A 21 39.37 -16.52 -23.97
CA THR A 21 39.23 -15.23 -23.29
C THR A 21 38.15 -14.42 -23.98
N TYR A 22 37.07 -14.13 -23.25
CA TYR A 22 35.98 -13.29 -23.72
C TYR A 22 36.10 -11.88 -23.14
N THR A 23 35.93 -10.87 -24.00
CA THR A 23 35.89 -9.47 -23.62
C THR A 23 34.44 -8.99 -23.60
N PRO A 24 33.91 -8.46 -22.48
CA PRO A 24 32.60 -7.83 -22.46
C PRO A 24 32.55 -6.61 -23.40
N ILE A 25 31.42 -6.48 -24.11
CA ILE A 25 31.05 -5.30 -24.89
C ILE A 25 30.04 -4.50 -24.09
N GLU A 26 29.10 -5.22 -23.49
CA GLU A 26 28.05 -4.73 -22.61
C GLU A 26 27.89 -5.79 -21.49
N SER A 27 27.57 -5.34 -20.27
CA SER A 27 27.54 -6.20 -19.08
C SER A 27 26.52 -5.75 -18.03
N THR A 28 25.49 -5.04 -18.50
CA THR A 28 24.29 -4.65 -17.77
C THR A 28 23.30 -5.82 -17.71
N GLY A 29 22.10 -5.56 -17.17
CA GLY A 29 20.96 -6.49 -17.08
C GLY A 29 21.27 -7.96 -16.72
N ASN A 30 20.62 -8.90 -17.40
CA ASN A 30 20.63 -10.33 -17.03
C ASN A 30 21.58 -11.17 -17.90
N THR A 31 21.99 -10.63 -19.04
CA THR A 31 22.77 -11.32 -20.06
C THR A 31 23.81 -10.37 -20.62
N LYS A 32 25.06 -10.81 -20.73
CA LYS A 32 26.16 -9.98 -21.25
C LYS A 32 26.40 -10.23 -22.72
N LEU A 33 26.52 -9.18 -23.53
CA LEU A 33 27.16 -9.29 -24.85
C LEU A 33 28.70 -9.34 -24.70
N VAL A 34 29.32 -10.44 -25.16
CA VAL A 34 30.79 -10.63 -25.11
C VAL A 34 31.34 -11.01 -26.49
N LYS A 35 32.64 -10.78 -26.72
CA LYS A 35 33.35 -11.27 -27.92
C LYS A 35 34.61 -12.07 -27.60
N ASP A 36 34.98 -12.99 -28.48
CA ASP A 36 36.28 -13.67 -28.43
C ASP A 36 37.40 -12.87 -29.13
N ILE A 37 38.63 -13.41 -29.10
CA ILE A 37 39.82 -12.83 -29.75
C ILE A 37 39.77 -12.80 -31.28
N THR A 38 38.73 -13.40 -31.89
CA THR A 38 38.44 -13.36 -33.34
C THR A 38 37.24 -12.47 -33.66
N ASP A 39 36.85 -11.63 -32.70
CA ASP A 39 35.71 -10.72 -32.75
C ASP A 39 34.34 -11.38 -32.95
N LYS A 40 34.22 -12.70 -32.74
CA LYS A 40 32.92 -13.39 -32.79
C LYS A 40 32.10 -13.09 -31.56
N TYR A 41 30.80 -12.89 -31.74
CA TYR A 41 29.90 -12.54 -30.64
C TYR A 41 29.28 -13.77 -29.97
N PHE A 42 29.17 -13.65 -28.65
CA PHE A 42 28.55 -14.59 -27.75
C PHE A 42 27.71 -13.82 -26.74
N THR A 43 26.68 -14.49 -26.23
CA THR A 43 25.91 -14.08 -25.06
C THR A 43 26.44 -14.81 -23.81
N GLN A 44 26.38 -14.20 -22.63
CA GLN A 44 26.74 -14.86 -21.37
C GLN A 44 25.73 -14.56 -20.26
N ILE A 45 24.98 -15.58 -19.83
CA ILE A 45 24.07 -15.51 -18.69
C ILE A 45 24.85 -15.88 -17.41
N GLY A 46 24.96 -14.93 -16.47
CA GLY A 46 25.69 -15.13 -15.20
C GLY A 46 27.18 -15.46 -15.41
N THR A 47 27.62 -16.60 -14.89
CA THR A 47 28.99 -17.14 -15.04
C THR A 47 29.06 -18.34 -15.99
N ASN A 48 27.98 -18.63 -16.73
CA ASN A 48 27.92 -19.80 -17.61
C ASN A 48 28.86 -19.66 -18.82
N THR A 49 29.12 -20.77 -19.51
CA THR A 49 29.86 -20.77 -20.78
C THR A 49 29.14 -19.91 -21.83
N PRO A 50 29.80 -18.94 -22.50
CA PRO A 50 29.14 -18.09 -23.48
C PRO A 50 28.56 -18.87 -24.68
N ILE A 51 27.36 -18.50 -25.11
CA ILE A 51 26.64 -19.15 -26.21
C ILE A 51 26.79 -18.30 -27.48
N ALA A 52 27.17 -18.92 -28.60
CA ALA A 52 27.38 -18.23 -29.87
C ALA A 52 26.07 -17.67 -30.46
N ILE A 53 26.03 -16.37 -30.74
CA ILE A 53 24.90 -15.68 -31.38
C ILE A 53 24.95 -15.94 -32.89
N LYS A 54 23.83 -16.32 -33.51
CA LYS A 54 23.79 -16.81 -34.91
C LYS A 54 22.65 -16.22 -35.73
N ASN A 55 22.86 -16.14 -37.04
CA ASN A 55 21.84 -15.86 -38.06
C ASN A 55 21.93 -16.94 -39.15
N GLY A 56 20.83 -17.64 -39.43
CA GLY A 56 20.84 -18.77 -40.39
C GLY A 56 21.84 -19.88 -40.04
N GLY A 57 22.12 -20.09 -38.74
CA GLY A 57 23.11 -21.05 -38.25
C GLY A 57 24.57 -20.58 -38.31
N GLN A 58 24.89 -19.48 -38.99
CA GLN A 58 26.23 -18.87 -38.99
C GLN A 58 26.41 -17.94 -37.78
N GLN A 59 27.52 -18.08 -37.07
CA GLN A 59 27.85 -17.19 -35.95
C GLN A 59 28.20 -15.78 -36.45
N ILE A 60 27.65 -14.76 -35.80
CA ILE A 60 27.93 -13.35 -36.11
C ILE A 60 29.21 -12.85 -35.42
N PHE A 61 29.80 -11.79 -35.96
CA PHE A 61 31.06 -11.19 -35.49
C PHE A 61 31.05 -9.66 -35.69
N GLN A 62 32.01 -8.97 -35.10
CA GLN A 62 32.10 -7.51 -35.18
C GLN A 62 32.19 -7.02 -36.62
N ASN A 63 31.42 -5.98 -36.95
CA ASN A 63 31.35 -5.36 -38.28
C ASN A 63 30.88 -6.30 -39.42
N ILE A 64 30.24 -7.44 -39.12
CA ILE A 64 29.70 -8.37 -40.14
C ILE A 64 28.71 -7.71 -41.12
N TYR A 65 27.98 -6.69 -40.67
CA TYR A 65 27.09 -5.88 -41.51
C TYR A 65 27.57 -4.43 -41.56
N PRO A 66 27.95 -3.90 -42.74
CA PRO A 66 28.40 -2.51 -42.87
C PRO A 66 27.36 -1.50 -42.36
N GLY A 67 27.83 -0.51 -41.59
CA GLY A 67 26.99 0.54 -40.99
C GLY A 67 26.22 0.13 -39.73
N TRP A 68 26.32 -1.13 -39.30
CA TRP A 68 25.63 -1.65 -38.11
C TRP A 68 26.58 -1.99 -36.97
N GLN A 69 26.21 -1.55 -35.77
CA GLN A 69 26.88 -1.89 -34.52
C GLN A 69 25.95 -2.74 -33.66
N THR A 70 26.47 -3.83 -33.10
CA THR A 70 25.78 -4.59 -32.02
C THR A 70 26.05 -3.89 -30.70
N LEU A 71 25.03 -3.57 -29.93
CA LEU A 71 25.15 -2.82 -28.68
C LEU A 71 25.05 -3.72 -27.44
N ALA A 72 24.01 -4.53 -27.35
CA ALA A 72 23.64 -5.30 -26.16
C ALA A 72 22.92 -6.60 -26.54
N ALA A 73 22.82 -7.55 -25.61
CA ALA A 73 22.13 -8.82 -25.81
C ALA A 73 21.44 -9.27 -24.51
N GLU A 74 20.11 -9.29 -24.48
CA GLU A 74 19.31 -9.47 -23.25
C GLU A 74 18.18 -10.47 -23.42
N THR A 75 17.77 -11.13 -22.33
CA THR A 75 16.48 -11.85 -22.29
C THR A 75 15.41 -10.90 -21.75
N VAL A 76 14.64 -10.29 -22.65
CA VAL A 76 13.59 -9.30 -22.34
C VAL A 76 12.23 -9.99 -22.34
N ASN A 77 11.51 -9.94 -21.21
CA ASN A 77 10.20 -10.60 -21.03
C ASN A 77 10.16 -12.09 -21.43
N GLY A 78 11.28 -12.81 -21.23
CA GLY A 78 11.42 -14.22 -21.57
C GLY A 78 11.83 -14.51 -23.03
N GLU A 79 12.03 -13.49 -23.85
CA GLU A 79 12.52 -13.62 -25.23
C GLU A 79 13.99 -13.17 -25.33
N ASN A 80 14.84 -13.97 -25.98
CA ASN A 80 16.23 -13.58 -26.23
C ASN A 80 16.29 -12.54 -27.35
N GLN A 81 16.93 -11.42 -27.09
CA GLN A 81 17.02 -10.30 -28.03
C GLN A 81 18.45 -9.77 -28.15
N VAL A 82 18.78 -9.20 -29.31
CA VAL A 82 20.04 -8.49 -29.55
C VAL A 82 19.74 -7.13 -30.14
N LEU A 83 20.27 -6.07 -29.53
CA LEU A 83 20.05 -4.69 -29.94
C LEU A 83 21.17 -4.23 -30.89
N TRP A 84 20.76 -3.62 -32.00
CA TRP A 84 21.62 -3.08 -33.03
C TRP A 84 21.35 -1.60 -33.27
N LYS A 85 22.40 -0.84 -33.58
CA LYS A 85 22.34 0.56 -33.99
C LYS A 85 22.84 0.70 -35.42
N ASN A 86 22.04 1.33 -36.28
CA ASN A 86 22.49 1.77 -37.60
C ASN A 86 23.16 3.15 -37.44
N THR A 87 24.48 3.18 -37.65
CA THR A 87 25.32 4.37 -37.41
C THR A 87 25.16 5.48 -38.44
N ALA A 88 24.69 5.16 -39.65
CA ALA A 88 24.43 6.14 -40.71
C ALA A 88 22.97 6.65 -40.69
N GLY A 89 22.02 5.79 -40.30
CA GLY A 89 20.60 6.10 -40.26
C GLY A 89 20.10 6.63 -38.91
N ASN A 90 20.91 6.57 -37.84
CA ASN A 90 20.54 7.01 -36.49
C ASN A 90 19.25 6.37 -35.96
N TYR A 91 19.15 5.05 -36.08
CA TYR A 91 18.04 4.26 -35.55
C TYR A 91 18.50 2.92 -34.95
N LEU A 92 17.68 2.37 -34.06
CA LEU A 92 17.83 1.06 -33.45
C LEU A 92 17.00 -0.01 -34.17
N HIS A 93 17.43 -1.25 -34.00
CA HIS A 93 16.77 -2.45 -34.55
C HIS A 93 17.07 -3.63 -33.62
N ILE A 94 16.06 -4.43 -33.32
CA ILE A 94 16.23 -5.63 -32.49
C ILE A 94 16.15 -6.89 -33.35
N TRP A 95 16.94 -7.88 -32.97
CA TRP A 95 16.74 -9.26 -33.39
C TRP A 95 16.07 -10.03 -32.26
N ARG A 96 15.16 -10.93 -32.61
CA ARG A 96 14.57 -11.92 -31.71
C ARG A 96 15.16 -13.28 -32.00
N LEU A 97 15.52 -14.03 -30.97
CA LEU A 97 16.28 -15.26 -31.07
C LEU A 97 15.62 -16.39 -30.28
N ASP A 98 15.87 -17.62 -30.71
CA ASP A 98 15.47 -18.82 -29.98
C ASP A 98 16.30 -19.02 -28.70
N ASN A 99 15.96 -20.07 -27.92
CA ASN A 99 16.71 -20.46 -26.72
C ASN A 99 18.18 -20.85 -26.98
N ASN A 100 18.56 -21.06 -28.25
CA ASN A 100 19.92 -21.41 -28.68
C ASN A 100 20.67 -20.21 -29.31
N TRP A 101 20.10 -19.00 -29.18
CA TRP A 101 20.60 -17.74 -29.74
C TRP A 101 20.76 -17.75 -31.27
N ASN A 102 19.86 -18.45 -31.97
CA ASN A 102 19.66 -18.29 -33.41
C ASN A 102 18.56 -17.25 -33.67
N ARG A 103 18.82 -16.26 -34.53
CA ARG A 103 17.82 -15.29 -34.98
C ARG A 103 16.61 -15.98 -35.65
N VAL A 104 15.41 -15.67 -35.14
CA VAL A 104 14.12 -16.11 -35.67
C VAL A 104 13.44 -14.96 -36.43
N SER A 105 13.44 -13.75 -35.88
CA SER A 105 12.83 -12.56 -36.49
C SER A 105 13.58 -11.27 -36.12
N SER A 106 13.10 -10.12 -36.59
CA SER A 106 13.64 -8.81 -36.25
C SER A 106 12.64 -7.69 -36.53
N GLU A 107 12.72 -6.60 -35.79
CA GLU A 107 11.93 -5.37 -35.99
C GLU A 107 12.77 -4.13 -35.65
N GLY A 108 12.33 -2.95 -36.06
CA GLY A 108 12.98 -1.69 -35.69
C GLY A 108 12.80 -0.59 -36.72
N GLN A 109 13.89 0.14 -36.99
CA GLN A 109 13.87 1.52 -37.48
C GLN A 109 13.39 2.52 -36.41
N PHE A 110 13.63 2.19 -35.13
CA PHE A 110 13.34 3.07 -34.00
C PHE A 110 14.35 4.24 -34.01
N ALA A 111 13.96 5.42 -34.49
CA ALA A 111 14.85 6.59 -34.50
C ALA A 111 15.37 6.87 -33.08
N LEU A 112 16.67 7.20 -32.92
CA LEU A 112 17.34 7.20 -31.60
C LEU A 112 16.62 8.01 -30.51
N ASN A 113 15.93 9.11 -30.88
CA ASN A 113 15.21 9.98 -29.94
C ASN A 113 13.68 9.78 -29.97
N SER A 114 13.23 8.55 -30.25
CA SER A 114 11.81 8.16 -30.28
C SER A 114 11.41 7.33 -29.06
N ALA A 115 10.12 7.34 -28.70
CA ALA A 115 9.58 6.52 -27.61
C ALA A 115 9.92 5.02 -27.75
N ALA A 116 9.93 4.50 -28.98
CA ALA A 116 10.29 3.12 -29.27
C ALA A 116 11.78 2.83 -29.00
N ALA A 117 12.68 3.80 -29.25
CA ALA A 117 14.11 3.67 -28.95
C ALA A 117 14.38 3.79 -27.45
N PHE A 118 13.77 4.77 -26.77
CA PHE A 118 13.82 4.91 -25.30
C PHE A 118 13.32 3.65 -24.56
N THR A 119 12.32 2.97 -25.13
CA THR A 119 11.87 1.66 -24.63
C THR A 119 12.98 0.61 -24.76
N GLN A 120 13.75 0.59 -25.85
CA GLN A 120 14.86 -0.35 -26.00
C GLN A 120 16.03 -0.01 -25.08
N GLU A 121 16.37 1.26 -24.90
CA GLU A 121 17.36 1.70 -23.93
C GLU A 121 17.04 1.19 -22.52
N THR A 122 15.77 1.31 -22.12
CA THR A 122 15.27 0.77 -20.84
C THR A 122 15.35 -0.76 -20.78
N ASN A 123 14.90 -1.45 -21.83
CA ASN A 123 14.91 -2.92 -21.91
C ASN A 123 16.33 -3.53 -21.85
N PHE A 124 17.31 -2.84 -22.43
CA PHE A 124 18.70 -3.30 -22.52
C PHE A 124 19.64 -2.64 -21.49
N GLY A 125 19.16 -1.68 -20.69
CA GLY A 125 19.95 -0.99 -19.68
C GLY A 125 21.08 -0.10 -20.25
N ILE A 126 20.94 0.39 -21.48
CA ILE A 126 21.97 1.19 -22.16
C ILE A 126 21.46 2.57 -22.56
N ASP A 127 22.34 3.56 -22.54
CA ASP A 127 22.19 4.84 -23.26
C ASP A 127 22.64 4.60 -24.71
N ALA A 128 21.70 4.63 -25.66
CA ALA A 128 21.97 4.33 -27.06
C ALA A 128 22.03 5.58 -27.94
N ASN A 129 21.38 6.68 -27.55
CA ASN A 129 21.46 7.97 -28.24
C ASN A 129 22.71 8.80 -27.84
N GLY A 130 23.27 8.59 -26.65
CA GLY A 130 24.43 9.25 -26.09
C GLY A 130 24.11 10.52 -25.29
N ASP A 131 22.90 10.69 -24.77
CA ASP A 131 22.48 11.89 -24.02
C ASP A 131 22.74 11.81 -22.51
N GLY A 132 23.18 10.66 -22.00
CA GLY A 132 23.47 10.40 -20.59
C GLY A 132 22.28 9.88 -19.78
N ILE A 133 21.13 9.63 -20.41
CA ILE A 133 19.91 9.08 -19.81
C ILE A 133 19.64 7.70 -20.43
N ILE A 134 19.14 6.77 -19.61
CA ILE A 134 18.63 5.49 -20.09
C ILE A 134 17.11 5.64 -20.23
N GLY A 135 16.61 5.64 -21.47
CA GLY A 135 15.19 5.79 -21.76
C GLY A 135 14.76 7.25 -21.91
N SER A 136 13.48 7.54 -21.66
CA SER A 136 12.92 8.85 -22.01
C SER A 136 13.52 9.96 -21.14
N PRO A 137 14.13 11.01 -21.73
CA PRO A 137 14.58 12.19 -20.98
C PRO A 137 13.40 13.07 -20.53
N TYR A 138 12.16 12.71 -20.91
CA TYR A 138 10.93 13.38 -20.55
C TYR A 138 10.09 12.54 -19.58
N THR A 139 9.60 13.17 -18.52
CA THR A 139 8.59 12.64 -17.59
C THR A 139 7.20 13.06 -18.06
N THR A 140 6.29 12.10 -18.25
CA THR A 140 4.87 12.38 -18.54
C THR A 140 4.18 13.01 -17.34
N ILE A 141 3.38 14.05 -17.58
CA ILE A 141 2.51 14.71 -16.60
C ILE A 141 1.07 14.28 -16.84
N GLU A 142 0.67 14.23 -18.11
CA GLU A 142 -0.67 13.92 -18.56
C GLU A 142 -0.56 13.30 -19.97
N SER A 143 -1.43 12.33 -20.27
CA SER A 143 -1.36 11.52 -21.51
C SER A 143 -2.70 10.93 -21.94
N SER A 144 -3.80 11.57 -21.53
CA SER A 144 -5.09 11.42 -22.18
C SER A 144 -5.03 12.05 -23.58
N GLY A 145 -6.13 11.94 -24.34
CA GLY A 145 -6.28 12.66 -25.61
C GLY A 145 -5.27 12.29 -26.72
N ASN A 146 -4.88 13.27 -27.53
CA ASN A 146 -4.01 13.14 -28.70
C ASN A 146 -2.58 13.67 -28.48
N THR A 147 -2.35 14.40 -27.39
CA THR A 147 -1.10 15.08 -27.08
C THR A 147 -0.77 14.89 -25.60
N LYS A 148 0.45 14.45 -25.31
CA LYS A 148 0.91 14.32 -23.91
C LYS A 148 1.55 15.61 -23.45
N LEU A 149 1.19 16.08 -22.26
CA LEU A 149 2.01 17.05 -21.54
C LEU A 149 3.17 16.32 -20.88
N VAL A 150 4.41 16.70 -21.22
CA VAL A 150 5.63 16.12 -20.65
C VAL A 150 6.59 17.21 -20.16
N LYS A 151 7.52 16.85 -19.28
CA LYS A 151 8.61 17.75 -18.83
C LYS A 151 9.99 17.12 -18.91
N ASP A 152 11.01 17.94 -19.15
CA ASP A 152 12.42 17.53 -19.03
C ASP A 152 12.91 17.51 -17.56
N THR A 153 14.17 17.11 -17.37
CA THR A 153 14.86 17.12 -16.06
C THR A 153 15.06 18.53 -15.47
N ALA A 154 14.98 19.58 -16.28
CA ALA A 154 14.95 20.98 -15.85
C ALA A 154 13.53 21.47 -15.53
N ASN A 155 12.53 20.58 -15.57
CA ASN A 155 11.10 20.83 -15.38
C ASN A 155 10.45 21.76 -16.41
N LYS A 156 11.05 21.95 -17.60
CA LYS A 156 10.45 22.69 -18.70
C LYS A 156 9.38 21.85 -19.38
N PHE A 157 8.29 22.47 -19.81
CA PHE A 157 7.17 21.76 -20.42
C PHE A 157 7.28 21.66 -21.94
N PHE A 158 6.85 20.51 -22.44
CA PHE A 158 6.76 20.17 -23.86
C PHE A 158 5.42 19.49 -24.12
N ALA A 159 4.88 19.71 -25.31
CA ALA A 159 3.71 18.98 -25.82
C ALA A 159 4.18 17.88 -26.79
N GLN A 160 3.72 16.65 -26.61
CA GLN A 160 4.08 15.51 -27.44
C GLN A 160 2.86 14.97 -28.18
N VAL A 161 2.70 15.36 -29.44
CA VAL A 161 1.62 14.85 -30.30
C VAL A 161 1.93 13.39 -30.68
N GLY A 162 1.09 12.46 -30.24
CA GLY A 162 1.30 11.01 -30.45
C GLY A 162 2.64 10.48 -29.91
N GLU A 163 3.44 9.86 -30.78
CA GLU A 163 4.81 9.39 -30.49
C GLU A 163 5.91 10.31 -31.05
N GLY A 164 5.55 11.53 -31.46
CA GLY A 164 6.48 12.51 -32.01
C GLY A 164 7.54 12.97 -30.99
N ILE A 165 8.52 13.75 -31.47
CA ILE A 165 9.48 14.43 -30.58
C ILE A 165 8.73 15.55 -29.83
N PRO A 166 8.82 15.64 -28.49
CA PRO A 166 8.15 16.69 -27.74
C PRO A 166 8.57 18.11 -28.18
N THR A 167 7.59 18.98 -28.40
CA THR A 167 7.78 20.37 -28.83
C THR A 167 7.67 21.33 -27.65
N ALA A 168 8.63 22.24 -27.50
CA ALA A 168 8.69 23.18 -26.40
C ALA A 168 7.46 24.11 -26.36
N ILE A 169 6.82 24.23 -25.20
CA ILE A 169 5.70 25.17 -25.00
C ILE A 169 6.26 26.52 -24.58
N ASN A 170 5.97 27.59 -25.35
CA ASN A 170 6.57 28.91 -25.14
C ASN A 170 5.54 30.02 -24.89
N ASN A 171 5.92 31.02 -24.11
CA ASN A 171 5.24 32.30 -24.01
C ASN A 171 6.25 33.44 -24.20
N GLY A 172 5.97 34.38 -25.10
CA GLY A 172 6.87 35.52 -25.38
C GLY A 172 8.30 35.13 -25.82
N GLY A 173 8.48 33.94 -26.39
CA GLY A 173 9.79 33.40 -26.76
C GLY A 173 10.57 32.73 -25.61
N GLN A 174 10.00 32.61 -24.42
CA GLN A 174 10.55 31.81 -23.32
C GLN A 174 9.76 30.53 -23.11
N GLN A 175 10.45 29.40 -22.96
CA GLN A 175 9.82 28.12 -22.66
C GLN A 175 9.27 28.12 -21.22
N ILE A 176 8.02 27.68 -21.05
CA ILE A 176 7.40 27.56 -19.73
C ILE A 176 7.92 26.33 -18.97
N PHE A 177 7.88 26.40 -17.64
CA PHE A 177 8.36 25.35 -16.75
C PHE A 177 7.50 25.23 -15.49
N GLN A 178 7.68 24.14 -14.74
CA GLN A 178 6.88 23.87 -13.53
C GLN A 178 7.01 25.01 -12.51
N ASN A 179 5.87 25.48 -12.02
CA ASN A 179 5.74 26.59 -11.06
C ASN A 179 6.21 27.97 -11.57
N ILE A 180 6.32 28.19 -12.90
CA ILE A 180 6.69 29.50 -13.49
C ILE A 180 5.76 30.64 -13.06
N TYR A 181 4.46 30.37 -12.85
CA TYR A 181 3.49 31.34 -12.36
C TYR A 181 2.97 30.93 -10.98
N ALA A 182 3.13 31.81 -9.99
CA ALA A 182 2.68 31.53 -8.62
C ALA A 182 1.16 31.31 -8.54
N GLY A 183 0.74 30.27 -7.82
CA GLY A 183 -0.68 29.90 -7.67
C GLY A 183 -1.30 29.19 -8.88
N TRP A 184 -0.52 28.88 -9.92
CA TRP A 184 -0.97 28.18 -11.13
C TRP A 184 -0.28 26.84 -11.32
N GLN A 185 -1.05 25.86 -11.75
CA GLN A 185 -0.59 24.53 -12.14
C GLN A 185 -0.96 24.26 -13.60
N THR A 186 -0.02 23.79 -14.40
CA THR A 186 -0.30 23.23 -15.74
C THR A 186 -0.81 21.81 -15.56
N LEU A 187 -1.95 21.47 -16.16
CA LEU A 187 -2.59 20.16 -16.02
C LEU A 187 -2.41 19.28 -17.25
N ALA A 188 -2.73 19.79 -18.43
CA ALA A 188 -2.85 19.02 -19.67
C ALA A 188 -2.49 19.87 -20.90
N ALA A 189 -2.20 19.23 -22.03
CA ALA A 189 -1.95 19.91 -23.30
C ALA A 189 -2.53 19.13 -24.47
N GLU A 190 -3.48 19.71 -25.22
CA GLU A 190 -4.26 19.00 -26.24
C GLU A 190 -4.47 19.82 -27.50
N THR A 191 -4.61 19.17 -28.66
CA THR A 191 -5.13 19.82 -29.87
C THR A 191 -6.65 19.69 -29.91
N VAL A 192 -7.36 20.66 -29.34
CA VAL A 192 -8.82 20.69 -29.26
C VAL A 192 -9.40 21.42 -30.48
N ASN A 193 -10.24 20.74 -31.28
CA ASN A 193 -10.86 21.29 -32.50
C ASN A 193 -9.88 21.96 -33.49
N GLY A 194 -8.63 21.48 -33.54
CA GLY A 194 -7.58 22.02 -34.41
C GLY A 194 -6.82 23.22 -33.85
N VAL A 195 -7.05 23.60 -32.58
CA VAL A 195 -6.26 24.60 -31.86
C VAL A 195 -5.41 23.89 -30.80
N ASN A 196 -4.11 24.20 -30.74
CA ASN A 196 -3.26 23.71 -29.67
C ASN A 196 -3.61 24.46 -28.38
N GLN A 197 -3.87 23.72 -27.31
CA GLN A 197 -4.31 24.28 -26.03
C GLN A 197 -3.51 23.71 -24.87
N VAL A 198 -3.35 24.52 -23.82
CA VAL A 198 -2.80 24.08 -22.53
C VAL A 198 -3.79 24.45 -21.43
N LEU A 199 -4.17 23.47 -20.62
CA LEU A 199 -5.10 23.64 -19.51
C LEU A 199 -4.35 23.96 -18.22
N TRP A 200 -4.80 25.01 -17.53
CA TRP A 200 -4.24 25.51 -16.29
C TRP A 200 -5.29 25.51 -15.18
N LYS A 201 -4.83 25.25 -13.95
CA LYS A 201 -5.61 25.31 -12.71
C LYS A 201 -5.09 26.45 -11.85
N ASN A 202 -5.97 27.39 -11.48
CA ASN A 202 -5.66 28.37 -10.45
C ASN A 202 -5.99 27.76 -9.08
N ILE A 203 -4.96 27.54 -8.26
CA ILE A 203 -5.07 26.80 -6.99
C ILE A 203 -5.86 27.61 -5.97
N SER A 204 -5.62 28.92 -5.88
CA SER A 204 -6.30 29.81 -4.93
C SER A 204 -7.73 30.18 -5.34
N GLY A 205 -8.00 30.21 -6.65
CA GLY A 205 -9.27 30.68 -7.23
C GLY A 205 -10.26 29.57 -7.53
N ASN A 206 -9.85 28.29 -7.48
CA ASN A 206 -10.68 27.12 -7.81
C ASN A 206 -11.36 27.22 -9.18
N PHE A 207 -10.57 27.56 -10.20
CA PHE A 207 -11.05 27.63 -11.58
C PHE A 207 -10.00 27.15 -12.60
N LEU A 208 -10.48 26.75 -13.77
CA LEU A 208 -9.70 26.41 -14.95
C LEU A 208 -9.50 27.60 -15.90
N HIS A 209 -8.38 27.60 -16.60
CA HIS A 209 -8.01 28.58 -17.61
C HIS A 209 -7.30 27.88 -18.77
N ILE A 210 -7.61 28.27 -20.00
CA ILE A 210 -7.00 27.73 -21.21
C ILE A 210 -6.05 28.76 -21.79
N TRP A 211 -4.89 28.30 -22.23
CA TRP A 211 -4.06 28.98 -23.21
C TRP A 211 -4.33 28.40 -24.59
N ASN A 212 -4.49 29.25 -25.59
CA ASN A 212 -4.51 28.89 -27.00
C ASN A 212 -3.15 29.22 -27.63
N LEU A 213 -2.63 28.29 -28.42
CA LEU A 213 -1.27 28.33 -28.97
C LEU A 213 -1.28 28.11 -30.49
N ASP A 214 -0.20 28.53 -31.15
CA ASP A 214 0.02 28.26 -32.56
C ASP A 214 0.44 26.79 -32.82
N ASN A 215 0.60 26.45 -34.10
CA ASN A 215 1.05 25.11 -34.54
C ASN A 215 2.46 24.73 -34.02
N ASN A 216 3.23 25.69 -33.51
CA ASN A 216 4.58 25.51 -32.97
C ASN A 216 4.60 25.58 -31.43
N TRP A 217 3.43 25.51 -30.77
CA TRP A 217 3.26 25.59 -29.32
C TRP A 217 3.75 26.91 -28.69
N ASN A 218 3.66 28.02 -29.43
CA ASN A 218 3.82 29.36 -28.87
C ASN A 218 2.45 29.93 -28.47
N TRP A 219 2.38 30.55 -27.30
CA TRP A 219 1.19 31.23 -26.78
C TRP A 219 0.69 32.33 -27.72
N VAL A 220 -0.63 32.33 -27.97
CA VAL A 220 -1.33 33.32 -28.81
C VAL A 220 -2.39 34.08 -28.02
N SER A 221 -3.19 33.38 -27.22
CA SER A 221 -4.25 33.98 -26.39
C SER A 221 -4.62 33.09 -25.20
N SER A 222 -5.55 33.56 -24.38
CA SER A 222 -6.03 32.81 -23.20
C SER A 222 -7.49 33.13 -22.89
N GLU A 223 -8.24 32.13 -22.43
CA GLU A 223 -9.67 32.23 -22.09
C GLU A 223 -10.02 31.35 -20.89
N GLY A 224 -11.03 31.72 -20.08
CA GLY A 224 -11.45 30.91 -18.94
C GLY A 224 -11.88 31.71 -17.72
N GLN A 225 -11.43 31.30 -16.54
CA GLN A 225 -12.14 31.43 -15.25
C GLN A 225 -13.36 30.50 -15.15
N TYR A 226 -13.24 29.28 -15.67
CA TYR A 226 -14.25 28.25 -15.51
C TYR A 226 -14.17 27.71 -14.08
N ALA A 227 -15.00 28.22 -13.19
CA ALA A 227 -15.10 27.74 -11.80
C ALA A 227 -15.31 26.22 -11.78
N PHE A 228 -14.68 25.52 -10.84
CA PHE A 228 -14.91 24.08 -10.67
C PHE A 228 -16.38 23.80 -10.44
N ASN A 229 -16.82 22.61 -10.86
CA ASN A 229 -18.22 22.16 -10.84
C ASN A 229 -19.17 22.97 -11.76
N SER A 230 -18.65 23.84 -12.64
CA SER A 230 -19.44 24.51 -13.67
C SER A 230 -19.50 23.70 -14.97
N ALA A 231 -20.60 23.83 -15.72
CA ALA A 231 -20.74 23.20 -17.03
C ALA A 231 -19.60 23.54 -18.01
N ALA A 232 -19.02 24.74 -17.90
CA ALA A 232 -17.87 25.14 -18.71
C ALA A 232 -16.59 24.40 -18.30
N ALA A 233 -16.37 24.15 -17.00
CA ALA A 233 -15.24 23.36 -16.52
C ALA A 233 -15.39 21.88 -16.91
N PHE A 234 -16.57 21.29 -16.74
CA PHE A 234 -16.90 19.93 -17.19
C PHE A 234 -16.68 19.72 -18.70
N THR A 235 -16.91 20.76 -19.50
CA THR A 235 -16.61 20.74 -20.93
C THR A 235 -15.10 20.65 -21.18
N GLN A 236 -14.27 21.33 -20.39
CA GLN A 236 -12.81 21.26 -20.52
C GLN A 236 -12.27 19.92 -20.03
N GLU A 237 -12.80 19.38 -18.93
CA GLU A 237 -12.48 18.02 -18.48
C GLU A 237 -12.73 17.00 -19.61
N THR A 238 -13.86 17.11 -20.31
CA THR A 238 -14.14 16.27 -21.50
C THR A 238 -13.16 16.53 -22.65
N ASN A 239 -12.85 17.80 -22.96
CA ASN A 239 -11.94 18.17 -24.05
C ASN A 239 -10.50 17.69 -23.83
N PHE A 240 -10.02 17.72 -22.58
CA PHE A 240 -8.67 17.33 -22.20
C PHE A 240 -8.57 15.88 -21.68
N GLY A 241 -9.70 15.19 -21.48
CA GLY A 241 -9.72 13.82 -20.96
C GLY A 241 -9.19 13.69 -19.54
N ILE A 242 -9.38 14.71 -18.69
CA ILE A 242 -8.94 14.71 -17.29
C ILE A 242 -10.10 15.05 -16.35
N ASP A 243 -10.07 14.50 -15.14
CA ASP A 243 -10.88 14.98 -14.01
C ASP A 243 -10.06 16.02 -13.23
N ALA A 244 -10.50 17.28 -13.27
CA ALA A 244 -9.71 18.44 -12.83
C ALA A 244 -10.20 19.06 -11.51
N ASN A 245 -11.47 18.85 -11.16
CA ASN A 245 -12.03 19.11 -9.83
C ASN A 245 -11.74 17.97 -8.82
N SER A 246 -11.30 16.80 -9.29
CA SER A 246 -10.99 15.59 -8.52
C SER A 246 -12.21 14.88 -7.92
N ASP A 247 -13.39 14.99 -8.55
CA ASP A 247 -14.61 14.31 -8.08
C ASP A 247 -14.71 12.83 -8.53
N GLY A 248 -13.85 12.39 -9.45
CA GLY A 248 -13.84 11.04 -10.04
C GLY A 248 -14.60 10.90 -11.36
N VAL A 249 -15.10 12.01 -11.92
CA VAL A 249 -15.82 12.06 -13.19
C VAL A 249 -15.09 12.99 -14.15
N ILE A 250 -14.85 12.51 -15.38
CA ILE A 250 -14.45 13.39 -16.47
C ILE A 250 -15.72 14.06 -17.00
N GLY A 251 -15.93 15.33 -16.67
CA GLY A 251 -17.10 16.09 -17.10
C GLY A 251 -18.28 16.03 -16.13
N SER A 252 -19.51 16.16 -16.63
CA SER A 252 -20.67 16.47 -15.77
C SER A 252 -21.10 15.30 -14.86
N PRO A 253 -21.11 15.47 -13.52
CA PRO A 253 -21.57 14.45 -12.58
C PRO A 253 -23.03 14.04 -12.79
N ALA A 254 -23.86 14.92 -13.36
CA ALA A 254 -25.26 14.63 -13.68
C ALA A 254 -25.45 13.56 -14.77
N GLY A 255 -24.36 13.16 -15.46
CA GLY A 255 -24.34 12.03 -16.39
C GLY A 255 -23.73 10.74 -15.82
N ASN A 256 -23.21 10.75 -14.59
CA ASN A 256 -22.57 9.58 -13.99
C ASN A 256 -23.64 8.58 -13.47
N PRO A 257 -23.72 7.34 -13.99
CA PRO A 257 -24.67 6.34 -13.49
C PRO A 257 -24.24 5.71 -12.15
N TYR A 258 -23.05 6.05 -11.64
CA TYR A 258 -22.45 5.46 -10.46
C TYR A 258 -22.52 6.38 -9.23
N ILE A 259 -22.92 5.79 -8.10
CA ILE A 259 -22.98 6.37 -6.77
C ILE A 259 -21.73 5.90 -6.00
N LEU A 260 -20.99 6.84 -5.43
CA LEU A 260 -19.83 6.55 -4.59
C LEU A 260 -20.26 5.87 -3.28
N ILE A 261 -19.52 4.84 -2.88
CA ILE A 261 -19.66 4.19 -1.57
C ILE A 261 -18.46 4.51 -0.70
N GLU A 262 -17.26 4.42 -1.28
CA GLU A 262 -15.99 4.48 -0.57
C GLU A 262 -14.92 5.00 -1.57
N SER A 263 -13.98 5.82 -1.10
CA SER A 263 -13.07 6.62 -1.94
C SER A 263 -11.68 6.86 -1.36
N SER A 264 -11.28 6.06 -0.39
CA SER A 264 -9.97 6.06 0.24
C SER A 264 -8.96 5.40 -0.72
N GLY A 265 -7.71 5.25 -0.23
CA GLY A 265 -6.64 4.53 -0.92
C GLY A 265 -6.49 4.81 -2.42
N ASN A 266 -6.44 3.75 -3.23
CA ASN A 266 -6.12 3.81 -4.66
C ASN A 266 -7.27 3.41 -5.60
N THR A 267 -8.35 2.85 -5.04
CA THR A 267 -9.50 2.36 -5.79
C THR A 267 -10.79 2.80 -5.10
N LYS A 268 -11.72 3.39 -5.84
CA LYS A 268 -13.04 3.74 -5.30
C LYS A 268 -14.00 2.56 -5.44
N LEU A 269 -14.76 2.25 -4.39
CA LEU A 269 -15.94 1.38 -4.51
C LEU A 269 -17.15 2.24 -4.90
N VAL A 270 -17.78 1.89 -6.02
CA VAL A 270 -18.99 2.57 -6.52
C VAL A 270 -20.08 1.56 -6.86
N LYS A 271 -21.34 2.01 -6.95
CA LYS A 271 -22.46 1.20 -7.42
C LYS A 271 -23.33 1.91 -8.46
N ASP A 272 -23.92 1.18 -9.38
CA ASP A 272 -24.91 1.76 -10.30
C ASP A 272 -26.29 1.98 -9.64
N THR A 273 -27.23 2.56 -10.39
CA THR A 273 -28.64 2.74 -9.96
C THR A 273 -29.41 1.43 -9.78
N ALA A 274 -28.89 0.30 -10.24
CA ALA A 274 -29.37 -1.05 -9.94
C ALA A 274 -28.64 -1.69 -8.73
N ASN A 275 -27.85 -0.91 -8.01
CA ASN A 275 -27.00 -1.28 -6.88
C ASN A 275 -25.90 -2.32 -7.19
N LYS A 276 -25.53 -2.52 -8.45
CA LYS A 276 -24.40 -3.41 -8.81
C LYS A 276 -23.08 -2.74 -8.48
N PHE A 277 -22.12 -3.49 -7.94
CA PHE A 277 -20.83 -2.94 -7.52
C PHE A 277 -19.80 -2.91 -8.65
N PHE A 278 -18.99 -1.87 -8.65
CA PHE A 278 -17.86 -1.65 -9.54
C PHE A 278 -16.68 -1.09 -8.73
N ALA A 279 -15.46 -1.44 -9.12
CA ALA A 279 -14.24 -0.87 -8.60
C ALA A 279 -13.66 0.13 -9.62
N GLN A 280 -13.25 1.30 -9.16
CA GLN A 280 -12.71 2.37 -10.00
C GLN A 280 -11.26 2.68 -9.59
N VAL A 281 -10.30 2.12 -10.32
CA VAL A 281 -8.87 2.39 -10.10
C VAL A 281 -8.52 3.74 -10.73
N GLY A 282 -8.09 4.71 -9.92
CA GLY A 282 -7.78 6.07 -10.38
C GLY A 282 -8.94 6.75 -11.11
N GLN A 283 -8.69 7.30 -12.30
CA GLN A 283 -9.68 7.97 -13.16
C GLN A 283 -10.28 7.05 -14.25
N ALA A 284 -10.05 5.73 -14.18
CA ALA A 284 -10.57 4.79 -15.16
C ALA A 284 -12.11 4.66 -15.10
N ILE A 285 -12.71 4.06 -16.14
CA ILE A 285 -14.12 3.65 -16.11
C ILE A 285 -14.29 2.54 -15.07
N PRO A 286 -15.29 2.60 -14.16
CA PRO A 286 -15.51 1.58 -13.15
C PRO A 286 -15.67 0.17 -13.75
N THR A 287 -14.92 -0.79 -13.21
CA THR A 287 -14.92 -2.19 -13.64
C THR A 287 -15.83 -3.03 -12.74
N ALA A 288 -16.73 -3.81 -13.36
CA ALA A 288 -17.72 -4.63 -12.66
C ALA A 288 -17.06 -5.72 -11.79
N ILE A 289 -17.35 -5.72 -10.49
CA ILE A 289 -16.87 -6.75 -9.54
C ILE A 289 -17.72 -8.01 -9.69
N LYS A 290 -17.10 -9.19 -9.84
CA LYS A 290 -17.80 -10.43 -10.20
C LYS A 290 -17.41 -11.61 -9.34
N ASN A 291 -18.34 -12.55 -9.17
CA ASN A 291 -18.09 -13.89 -8.65
C ASN A 291 -18.69 -14.92 -9.62
N GLY A 292 -17.90 -15.93 -10.04
CA GLY A 292 -18.34 -16.92 -11.04
C GLY A 292 -18.76 -16.32 -12.39
N GLY A 293 -18.22 -15.15 -12.75
CA GLY A 293 -18.62 -14.38 -13.94
C GLY A 293 -19.90 -13.53 -13.79
N VAL A 294 -20.63 -13.65 -12.68
CA VAL A 294 -21.83 -12.86 -12.37
C VAL A 294 -21.42 -11.62 -11.57
N GLN A 295 -21.90 -10.44 -11.98
CA GLN A 295 -21.63 -9.19 -11.25
C GLN A 295 -22.37 -9.17 -9.90
N ILE A 296 -21.66 -8.82 -8.82
CA ILE A 296 -22.24 -8.67 -7.49
C ILE A 296 -22.96 -7.32 -7.32
N PHE A 297 -23.88 -7.26 -6.37
CA PHE A 297 -24.70 -6.09 -6.07
C PHE A 297 -24.96 -5.98 -4.57
N GLN A 298 -25.48 -4.84 -4.13
CA GLN A 298 -25.77 -4.60 -2.72
C GLN A 298 -26.71 -5.66 -2.15
N ASP A 299 -26.42 -6.12 -0.93
CA ASP A 299 -27.20 -7.14 -0.20
C ASP A 299 -27.29 -8.53 -0.89
N VAL A 300 -26.40 -8.81 -1.87
CA VAL A 300 -26.33 -10.12 -2.57
C VAL A 300 -26.08 -11.31 -1.63
N TYR A 301 -25.42 -11.09 -0.49
CA TYR A 301 -25.22 -12.09 0.55
C TYR A 301 -25.82 -11.61 1.87
N ALA A 302 -26.80 -12.37 2.40
CA ALA A 302 -27.48 -12.01 3.64
C ALA A 302 -26.52 -11.93 4.83
N GLY A 303 -26.60 -10.85 5.60
CA GLY A 303 -25.73 -10.59 6.77
C GLY A 303 -24.35 -10.02 6.43
N TRP A 304 -24.07 -9.73 5.16
CA TRP A 304 -22.81 -9.17 4.70
C TRP A 304 -22.98 -7.80 4.06
N GLN A 305 -22.06 -6.89 4.36
CA GLN A 305 -21.96 -5.56 3.77
C GLN A 305 -20.61 -5.42 3.08
N THR A 306 -20.60 -4.96 1.83
CA THR A 306 -19.37 -4.50 1.15
C THR A 306 -18.99 -3.13 1.70
N LEU A 307 -17.74 -2.95 2.13
CA LEU A 307 -17.26 -1.68 2.69
C LEU A 307 -16.39 -0.90 1.69
N ALA A 308 -15.32 -1.53 1.19
CA ALA A 308 -14.28 -0.89 0.38
C ALA A 308 -13.74 -1.85 -0.70
N ALA A 309 -13.00 -1.31 -1.67
CA ALA A 309 -12.30 -2.09 -2.69
C ALA A 309 -10.94 -1.46 -2.99
N GLU A 310 -9.85 -2.23 -2.96
CA GLU A 310 -8.48 -1.70 -3.06
C GLU A 310 -7.54 -2.62 -3.83
N THR A 311 -6.51 -2.07 -4.48
CA THR A 311 -5.36 -2.87 -4.93
C THR A 311 -4.28 -2.86 -3.84
N VAL A 312 -4.29 -3.88 -2.98
CA VAL A 312 -3.34 -4.03 -1.87
C VAL A 312 -2.16 -4.92 -2.30
N ASN A 313 -0.93 -4.39 -2.25
CA ASN A 313 0.29 -5.10 -2.65
C ASN A 313 0.22 -5.75 -4.05
N GLY A 314 -0.51 -5.14 -4.99
CA GLY A 314 -0.70 -5.65 -6.36
C GLY A 314 -1.80 -6.70 -6.51
N VAL A 315 -2.56 -7.00 -5.46
CA VAL A 315 -3.74 -7.87 -5.51
C VAL A 315 -4.99 -7.01 -5.39
N ASN A 316 -5.97 -7.18 -6.29
CA ASN A 316 -7.28 -6.54 -6.17
C ASN A 316 -8.06 -7.20 -5.03
N GLN A 317 -8.58 -6.40 -4.12
CA GLN A 317 -9.28 -6.87 -2.93
C GLN A 317 -10.61 -6.13 -2.71
N VAL A 318 -11.57 -6.81 -2.09
CA VAL A 318 -12.82 -6.20 -1.61
C VAL A 318 -12.99 -6.56 -0.14
N LEU A 319 -13.22 -5.54 0.70
CA LEU A 319 -13.43 -5.70 2.12
C LEU A 319 -14.93 -5.84 2.44
N TRP A 320 -15.25 -6.87 3.22
CA TRP A 320 -16.60 -7.22 3.63
C TRP A 320 -16.71 -7.22 5.16
N LYS A 321 -17.86 -6.76 5.65
CA LYS A 321 -18.26 -6.75 7.05
C LYS A 321 -19.38 -7.77 7.27
N ASN A 322 -19.15 -8.73 8.17
CA ASN A 322 -20.22 -9.59 8.64
C ASN A 322 -20.95 -8.91 9.80
N ILE A 323 -22.23 -8.58 9.60
CA ILE A 323 -23.00 -7.69 10.48
C ILE A 323 -23.34 -8.38 11.82
N SER A 324 -23.61 -9.68 11.80
CA SER A 324 -23.98 -10.43 13.01
C SER A 324 -22.80 -11.10 13.71
N GLY A 325 -21.73 -11.40 12.97
CA GLY A 325 -20.51 -12.02 13.49
C GLY A 325 -19.46 -11.03 14.00
N ASN A 326 -19.60 -9.73 13.73
CA ASN A 326 -18.64 -8.68 14.09
C ASN A 326 -17.20 -8.98 13.65
N PHE A 327 -17.03 -9.34 12.38
CA PHE A 327 -15.71 -9.57 11.79
C PHE A 327 -15.60 -9.09 10.34
N LEU A 328 -14.38 -8.81 9.92
CA LEU A 328 -14.00 -8.49 8.56
C LEU A 328 -13.59 -9.75 7.77
N HIS A 329 -13.85 -9.69 6.46
CA HIS A 329 -13.48 -10.71 5.49
C HIS A 329 -13.04 -10.06 4.19
N ILE A 330 -12.02 -10.62 3.55
CA ILE A 330 -11.45 -10.12 2.30
C ILE A 330 -11.76 -11.11 1.19
N TRP A 331 -12.16 -10.57 0.04
CA TRP A 331 -12.07 -11.26 -1.24
C TRP A 331 -10.79 -10.84 -1.94
N ASN A 332 -10.04 -11.80 -2.47
CA ASN A 332 -8.95 -11.57 -3.41
C ASN A 332 -9.47 -11.82 -4.84
N LEU A 333 -9.16 -10.91 -5.76
CA LEU A 333 -9.66 -10.89 -7.12
C LEU A 333 -8.51 -10.80 -8.14
N ASP A 334 -8.80 -11.18 -9.38
CA ASP A 334 -7.89 -11.01 -10.51
C ASP A 334 -7.83 -9.55 -10.98
N ASN A 335 -6.95 -9.27 -11.95
CA ASN A 335 -6.78 -7.96 -12.58
C ASN A 335 -8.07 -7.42 -13.26
N ASN A 336 -9.06 -8.28 -13.49
CA ASN A 336 -10.34 -7.95 -14.13
C ASN A 336 -11.51 -7.89 -13.12
N TRP A 337 -11.20 -7.86 -11.81
CA TRP A 337 -12.16 -7.85 -10.70
C TRP A 337 -13.10 -9.06 -10.65
N ASN A 338 -12.63 -10.23 -11.09
CA ASN A 338 -13.28 -11.52 -10.82
C ASN A 338 -12.73 -12.13 -9.53
N TRP A 339 -13.60 -12.64 -8.67
CA TRP A 339 -13.25 -13.37 -7.45
C TRP A 339 -12.37 -14.59 -7.73
N VAL A 340 -11.29 -14.74 -6.94
CA VAL A 340 -10.33 -15.86 -7.01
C VAL A 340 -10.28 -16.63 -5.71
N SER A 341 -10.18 -15.94 -4.57
CA SER A 341 -10.14 -16.56 -3.24
C SER A 341 -10.67 -15.62 -2.16
N SER A 342 -10.72 -16.09 -0.91
CA SER A 342 -11.11 -15.25 0.22
C SER A 342 -10.40 -15.67 1.50
N GLU A 343 -10.16 -14.69 2.37
CA GLU A 343 -9.46 -14.83 3.65
C GLU A 343 -10.14 -13.92 4.69
N GLY A 344 -9.94 -14.16 5.99
CA GLY A 344 -10.55 -13.31 7.03
C GLY A 344 -11.11 -14.07 8.21
N GLN A 345 -12.28 -13.63 8.67
CA GLN A 345 -12.72 -13.74 10.07
C GLN A 345 -11.85 -12.92 11.04
N TYR A 346 -11.38 -11.76 10.58
CA TYR A 346 -10.70 -10.79 11.44
C TYR A 346 -11.74 -10.15 12.35
N ALA A 347 -11.88 -10.68 13.57
CA ALA A 347 -12.79 -10.12 14.58
C ALA A 347 -12.54 -8.61 14.73
N PHE A 348 -13.61 -7.82 14.87
CA PHE A 348 -13.46 -6.39 15.14
C PHE A 348 -12.58 -6.20 16.37
N ASN A 349 -11.81 -5.11 16.35
CA ASN A 349 -10.82 -4.75 17.35
C ASN A 349 -9.58 -5.68 17.39
N SER A 350 -9.48 -6.72 16.56
CA SER A 350 -8.24 -7.49 16.44
C SER A 350 -7.15 -6.73 15.67
N ALA A 351 -5.88 -6.96 16.01
CA ALA A 351 -4.74 -6.41 15.27
C ALA A 351 -4.78 -6.73 13.76
N ALA A 352 -5.36 -7.88 13.38
CA ALA A 352 -5.58 -8.25 11.99
C ALA A 352 -6.65 -7.39 11.31
N ALA A 353 -7.71 -6.99 12.02
CA ALA A 353 -8.72 -6.07 11.52
C ALA A 353 -8.18 -4.64 11.35
N PHE A 354 -7.44 -4.11 12.33
CA PHE A 354 -6.76 -2.80 12.19
C PHE A 354 -5.79 -2.73 11.02
N THR A 355 -5.11 -3.85 10.73
CA THR A 355 -4.25 -3.95 9.55
C THR A 355 -5.08 -3.78 8.27
N GLN A 356 -6.31 -4.31 8.22
CA GLN A 356 -7.19 -4.12 7.06
C GLN A 356 -7.76 -2.70 7.01
N GLU A 357 -8.18 -2.13 8.12
CA GLU A 357 -8.60 -0.72 8.18
C GLU A 357 -7.50 0.22 7.67
N THR A 358 -6.24 -0.05 8.02
CA THR A 358 -5.07 0.66 7.48
C THR A 358 -4.87 0.40 5.98
N ASN A 359 -4.99 -0.84 5.51
CA ASN A 359 -4.84 -1.22 4.10
C ASN A 359 -5.93 -0.60 3.20
N PHE A 360 -7.16 -0.47 3.72
CA PHE A 360 -8.33 0.05 3.01
C PHE A 360 -8.62 1.53 3.30
N GLY A 361 -7.92 2.15 4.25
CA GLY A 361 -8.11 3.55 4.63
C GLY A 361 -9.47 3.87 5.27
N ILE A 362 -10.16 2.87 5.85
CA ILE A 362 -11.50 3.02 6.43
C ILE A 362 -11.55 2.67 7.92
N ASP A 363 -12.45 3.33 8.64
CA ASP A 363 -12.92 2.96 9.97
C ASP A 363 -14.04 1.91 9.79
N ALA A 364 -13.76 0.63 10.08
CA ALA A 364 -14.66 -0.48 9.77
C ALA A 364 -15.43 -1.01 11.00
N ASN A 365 -14.89 -0.83 12.21
CA ASN A 365 -15.61 -1.07 13.47
C ASN A 365 -16.50 0.13 13.88
N SER A 366 -16.27 1.32 13.31
CA SER A 366 -16.95 2.60 13.62
C SER A 366 -16.57 3.17 14.98
N ASP A 367 -15.30 3.05 15.39
CA ASP A 367 -14.76 3.60 16.64
C ASP A 367 -14.23 5.05 16.53
N GLY A 368 -14.14 5.59 15.30
CA GLY A 368 -13.64 6.93 15.01
C GLY A 368 -12.15 7.00 14.66
N ALA A 369 -11.45 5.87 14.59
CA ALA A 369 -10.06 5.75 14.14
C ALA A 369 -9.94 4.85 12.89
N ILE A 370 -8.80 4.95 12.21
CA ILE A 370 -8.41 4.02 11.14
C ILE A 370 -7.21 3.24 11.62
N GLY A 371 -7.34 1.92 11.70
CA GLY A 371 -6.28 1.05 12.19
C GLY A 371 -6.15 1.12 13.70
N ASN A 372 -4.93 0.94 14.21
CA ASN A 372 -4.74 0.80 15.65
C ASN A 372 -4.69 2.20 16.32
N PRO A 373 -5.63 2.57 17.21
CA PRO A 373 -5.58 3.83 17.94
C PRO A 373 -4.34 3.92 18.85
N SER A 374 -4.03 5.10 19.38
CA SER A 374 -3.00 5.26 20.41
C SER A 374 -3.53 4.84 21.79
N SER A 375 -2.69 4.22 22.62
CA SER A 375 -3.00 3.98 24.05
C SER A 375 -3.59 5.22 24.72
N LEU A 376 -4.72 5.05 25.37
CA LEU A 376 -5.48 6.08 26.06
C LEU A 376 -5.05 6.20 27.53
N THR A 377 -5.10 7.42 28.05
CA THR A 377 -5.07 7.69 29.49
C THR A 377 -6.34 8.43 29.85
N LEU A 378 -7.27 7.70 30.44
CA LEU A 378 -8.61 8.17 30.80
C LEU A 378 -8.67 8.46 32.29
N THR A 379 -9.28 9.58 32.65
CA THR A 379 -9.52 9.97 34.04
C THR A 379 -10.93 10.53 34.14
N GLY A 380 -11.74 9.93 35.00
CA GLY A 380 -13.09 10.38 35.32
C GLY A 380 -13.09 11.58 36.25
N THR A 381 -14.18 11.77 36.96
CA THR A 381 -14.48 12.98 37.72
C THR A 381 -14.66 12.69 39.22
N SER A 382 -15.55 13.42 39.88
CA SER A 382 -16.00 13.13 41.25
C SER A 382 -17.48 12.69 41.26
N GLY A 383 -17.96 12.13 40.14
CA GLY A 383 -19.29 11.58 39.94
C GLY A 383 -19.20 10.23 39.25
N ASN A 384 -20.34 9.63 38.93
CA ASN A 384 -20.40 8.29 38.32
C ASN A 384 -20.08 8.38 36.83
N ASP A 385 -18.90 7.91 36.43
CA ASP A 385 -18.38 7.97 35.07
C ASP A 385 -18.44 6.62 34.33
N PHE A 386 -18.49 6.70 32.99
CA PHE A 386 -18.43 5.54 32.10
C PHE A 386 -17.21 5.71 31.20
N LEU A 387 -16.15 4.95 31.47
CA LEU A 387 -14.87 5.02 30.76
C LEU A 387 -14.66 3.75 29.95
N VAL A 388 -14.34 3.92 28.67
CA VAL A 388 -14.10 2.82 27.73
C VAL A 388 -12.76 3.08 27.06
N GLY A 389 -11.81 2.18 27.30
CA GLY A 389 -10.54 2.10 26.58
C GLY A 389 -10.74 1.61 25.16
N GLY A 390 -9.67 1.69 24.38
CA GLY A 390 -9.60 1.19 23.03
C GLY A 390 -9.07 -0.24 23.00
N THR A 391 -7.96 -0.39 22.29
CA THR A 391 -7.50 -1.70 21.79
C THR A 391 -5.99 -1.88 21.94
N ASN A 392 -5.41 -1.05 22.80
CA ASN A 392 -4.03 -1.04 23.25
C ASN A 392 -4.01 -0.93 24.77
N ASN A 393 -2.82 -1.10 25.35
CA ASN A 393 -2.59 -1.02 26.78
C ASN A 393 -2.95 0.37 27.32
N ASP A 394 -4.14 0.49 27.90
CA ASP A 394 -4.72 1.76 28.34
C ASP A 394 -4.57 1.96 29.85
N VAL A 395 -4.79 3.20 30.31
CA VAL A 395 -4.76 3.56 31.73
C VAL A 395 -6.07 4.23 32.10
N LEU A 396 -6.90 3.54 32.89
CA LEU A 396 -8.23 4.00 33.30
C LEU A 396 -8.23 4.35 34.79
N THR A 397 -8.55 5.59 35.11
CA THR A 397 -8.77 6.06 36.49
C THR A 397 -10.21 6.54 36.62
N GLY A 398 -11.06 5.83 37.35
CA GLY A 398 -12.42 6.30 37.64
C GLY A 398 -12.40 7.62 38.43
N ALA A 399 -11.55 7.66 39.45
CA ALA A 399 -11.46 8.68 40.49
C ALA A 399 -12.60 8.56 41.50
N GLY A 400 -13.41 9.59 41.75
CA GLY A 400 -14.40 9.52 42.83
C GLY A 400 -15.80 9.28 42.29
N GLY A 401 -16.45 8.16 42.61
CA GLY A 401 -17.79 7.94 42.08
C GLY A 401 -18.33 6.56 42.39
N LYS A 402 -19.21 6.10 41.49
CA LYS A 402 -19.43 4.70 41.20
C LYS A 402 -19.30 4.55 39.70
N ASP A 403 -18.16 4.07 39.26
CA ASP A 403 -17.76 4.12 37.86
C ASP A 403 -17.96 2.78 37.17
N THR A 404 -17.99 2.83 35.85
CA THR A 404 -18.00 1.64 35.00
C THR A 404 -16.87 1.76 33.98
N LEU A 405 -15.92 0.84 34.08
CA LEU A 405 -14.65 0.86 33.37
C LEU A 405 -14.56 -0.37 32.45
N THR A 406 -14.21 -0.15 31.19
CA THR A 406 -13.98 -1.20 30.19
C THR A 406 -12.58 -0.97 29.64
N GLY A 407 -11.68 -1.93 29.79
CA GLY A 407 -10.30 -1.83 29.26
C GLY A 407 -10.29 -1.92 27.74
N GLY A 408 -11.04 -2.89 27.21
CA GLY A 408 -11.15 -3.19 25.80
C GLY A 408 -10.24 -4.37 25.43
N LEU A 409 -9.24 -4.12 24.57
CA LEU A 409 -8.21 -5.09 24.26
C LEU A 409 -6.84 -4.50 24.56
N GLY A 410 -5.93 -5.30 25.08
CA GLY A 410 -4.60 -4.81 25.41
C GLY A 410 -4.04 -5.52 26.63
N SER A 411 -3.50 -4.72 27.54
CA SER A 411 -2.96 -5.11 28.83
C SER A 411 -3.08 -3.89 29.72
N ASP A 412 -4.29 -3.70 30.22
CA ASP A 412 -4.82 -2.43 30.67
C ASP A 412 -4.57 -2.21 32.15
N LYS A 413 -4.66 -0.94 32.57
CA LYS A 413 -4.24 -0.50 33.89
C LYS A 413 -5.35 0.28 34.58
N PHE A 414 -6.08 -0.41 35.43
CA PHE A 414 -7.14 0.16 36.27
C PHE A 414 -6.54 0.75 37.55
N VAL A 415 -6.71 2.05 37.77
CA VAL A 415 -5.93 2.81 38.76
C VAL A 415 -6.71 2.97 40.07
N TYR A 416 -6.18 2.37 41.14
CA TYR A 416 -6.66 2.46 42.52
C TYR A 416 -5.52 2.90 43.45
N GLN A 417 -5.02 4.11 43.21
CA GLN A 417 -3.96 4.71 44.05
C GLN A 417 -4.50 5.18 45.40
N ASN A 418 -5.70 5.79 45.41
CA ASN A 418 -6.45 6.00 46.64
C ASN A 418 -7.51 4.90 46.73
N LEU A 419 -7.48 4.08 47.77
CA LEU A 419 -8.45 3.00 47.93
C LEU A 419 -9.88 3.53 48.19
N THR A 420 -9.99 4.77 48.68
CA THR A 420 -11.25 5.50 48.88
C THR A 420 -11.98 5.88 47.60
N ASP A 421 -11.33 5.75 46.44
CA ASP A 421 -11.93 6.00 45.13
C ASP A 421 -13.08 4.99 44.87
N SER A 422 -12.98 3.77 45.44
CA SER A 422 -13.92 2.66 45.19
C SER A 422 -14.35 1.95 46.49
N LEU A 423 -15.05 2.66 47.38
CA LEU A 423 -15.52 2.09 48.66
C LEU A 423 -16.75 1.19 48.52
N LEU A 424 -16.98 0.28 49.47
CA LEU A 424 -18.12 -0.65 49.49
C LEU A 424 -19.51 -0.01 49.24
N ALA A 425 -19.71 1.26 49.61
CA ALA A 425 -20.96 1.96 49.36
C ALA A 425 -21.18 2.30 47.86
N ASN A 426 -20.10 2.59 47.13
CA ASN A 426 -20.11 3.11 45.76
C ASN A 426 -19.07 2.38 44.87
N PHE A 427 -18.86 1.08 45.07
CA PHE A 427 -17.83 0.33 44.35
C PHE A 427 -17.95 0.43 42.83
N ASP A 428 -16.81 0.54 42.15
CA ASP A 428 -16.72 0.54 40.70
C ASP A 428 -16.99 -0.83 40.09
N VAL A 429 -17.26 -0.84 38.79
CA VAL A 429 -17.45 -2.04 38.00
C VAL A 429 -16.45 -2.04 36.84
N ILE A 430 -15.53 -3.01 36.82
CA ILE A 430 -14.75 -3.33 35.62
C ILE A 430 -15.50 -4.41 34.83
N THR A 431 -15.60 -4.25 33.51
CA THR A 431 -16.50 -5.04 32.67
C THR A 431 -15.84 -6.25 31.97
N ASP A 432 -14.52 -6.25 31.85
CA ASP A 432 -13.77 -7.16 30.96
C ASP A 432 -12.40 -7.65 31.50
N PHE A 433 -12.07 -7.38 32.77
CA PHE A 433 -10.73 -7.63 33.34
C PHE A 433 -10.15 -9.02 33.02
N ASN A 434 -8.99 -9.04 32.38
CA ASN A 434 -8.31 -10.24 31.95
C ASN A 434 -7.06 -10.51 32.80
N ALA A 435 -7.21 -11.38 33.80
CA ALA A 435 -6.15 -11.77 34.72
C ALA A 435 -5.18 -12.83 34.16
N THR A 436 -5.09 -13.01 32.83
CA THR A 436 -4.07 -13.91 32.25
C THR A 436 -2.66 -13.31 32.38
N PRO A 437 -1.59 -14.13 32.48
CA PRO A 437 -0.24 -13.63 32.73
C PRO A 437 0.25 -12.65 31.65
N GLY A 438 0.62 -11.44 32.06
CA GLY A 438 1.10 -10.37 31.17
C GLY A 438 0.00 -9.53 30.54
N ASN A 439 -1.26 -9.68 30.99
CA ASN A 439 -2.40 -8.90 30.55
C ASN A 439 -2.80 -7.84 31.61
N ASP A 440 -4.08 -7.66 31.92
CA ASP A 440 -4.57 -6.56 32.77
C ASP A 440 -4.02 -6.53 34.21
N LEU A 441 -3.88 -5.29 34.71
CA LEU A 441 -3.28 -4.97 36.00
C LEU A 441 -4.10 -3.92 36.76
N PHE A 442 -4.21 -4.10 38.07
CA PHE A 442 -4.54 -3.03 39.00
C PHE A 442 -3.27 -2.21 39.32
N ARG A 443 -3.31 -0.88 39.16
CA ARG A 443 -2.26 0.02 39.65
C ARG A 443 -2.62 0.52 41.05
N VAL A 444 -1.80 0.16 42.03
CA VAL A 444 -2.00 0.50 43.45
C VAL A 444 -0.85 1.37 43.98
N SER A 445 -1.09 2.10 45.06
CA SER A 445 -0.07 2.97 45.69
C SER A 445 0.98 2.21 46.50
N THR A 446 0.69 0.98 46.94
CA THR A 446 1.57 0.13 47.76
C THR A 446 1.66 -1.28 47.21
N ALA A 447 2.87 -1.85 47.20
CA ALA A 447 3.08 -3.24 46.79
C ALA A 447 2.34 -4.20 47.74
N LEU A 448 1.60 -5.16 47.17
CA LEU A 448 0.81 -6.08 47.98
C LEU A 448 1.67 -7.14 48.66
N ALA A 449 1.41 -7.36 49.95
CA ALA A 449 2.08 -8.38 50.76
C ALA A 449 1.47 -9.79 50.59
N GLY A 450 0.29 -9.90 49.99
CA GLY A 450 -0.37 -11.19 49.75
C GLY A 450 -1.65 -11.08 48.93
N PHE A 451 -2.12 -12.24 48.46
CA PHE A 451 -3.40 -12.40 47.77
C PHE A 451 -4.15 -13.63 48.31
N VAL A 452 -5.47 -13.56 48.46
CA VAL A 452 -6.30 -14.67 48.95
C VAL A 452 -7.66 -14.73 48.26
N ASP A 453 -8.09 -15.91 47.80
CA ASP A 453 -9.50 -16.15 47.43
C ASP A 453 -10.25 -16.69 48.66
N VAL A 454 -11.32 -15.99 49.07
CA VAL A 454 -12.17 -16.37 50.23
C VAL A 454 -13.55 -16.92 49.82
N GLY A 455 -13.77 -17.10 48.51
CA GLY A 455 -14.98 -17.65 47.91
C GLY A 455 -16.23 -16.79 48.16
N ALA A 456 -17.39 -17.44 48.23
CA ALA A 456 -18.67 -16.74 48.34
C ALA A 456 -18.88 -16.05 49.71
N VAL A 457 -19.29 -14.79 49.72
CA VAL A 457 -19.81 -14.06 50.89
C VAL A 457 -21.33 -14.24 50.99
N ASN A 458 -21.89 -14.21 52.21
CA ASN A 458 -23.34 -14.40 52.42
C ASN A 458 -24.14 -13.12 52.18
N THR A 459 -23.54 -11.96 52.44
CA THR A 459 -24.13 -10.62 52.28
C THR A 459 -23.07 -9.69 51.71
N LEU A 460 -23.47 -8.81 50.78
CA LEU A 460 -22.62 -7.74 50.25
C LEU A 460 -22.71 -6.51 51.18
N ASP A 461 -22.27 -6.70 52.42
CA ASP A 461 -22.18 -5.67 53.45
C ASP A 461 -20.89 -5.86 54.28
N ALA A 462 -20.57 -4.88 55.12
CA ALA A 462 -19.32 -4.88 55.88
C ALA A 462 -19.20 -6.10 56.82
N ALA A 463 -20.32 -6.63 57.31
CA ALA A 463 -20.34 -7.80 58.18
C ALA A 463 -20.08 -9.10 57.39
N GLY A 464 -20.73 -9.29 56.23
CA GLY A 464 -20.57 -10.46 55.38
C GLY A 464 -19.19 -10.57 54.75
N ILE A 465 -18.66 -9.45 54.27
CA ILE A 465 -17.30 -9.36 53.72
C ILE A 465 -16.27 -9.52 54.85
N GLY A 466 -16.41 -8.77 55.94
CA GLY A 466 -15.49 -8.83 57.09
C GLY A 466 -15.42 -10.20 57.75
N ALA A 467 -16.52 -10.97 57.78
CA ALA A 467 -16.53 -12.34 58.28
C ALA A 467 -15.69 -13.31 57.42
N LYS A 468 -15.52 -13.03 56.12
CA LYS A 468 -14.63 -13.80 55.22
C LYS A 468 -13.20 -13.24 55.20
N LEU A 469 -13.05 -11.93 55.31
CA LEU A 469 -11.78 -11.21 55.39
C LEU A 469 -11.25 -11.03 56.83
N ALA A 470 -11.60 -11.95 57.74
CA ALA A 470 -11.21 -11.90 59.15
C ALA A 470 -9.70 -12.03 59.39
N ALA A 471 -8.94 -12.48 58.39
CA ALA A 471 -7.48 -12.59 58.40
C ALA A 471 -6.82 -11.80 57.24
N PHE A 472 -7.42 -10.67 56.85
CA PHE A 472 -6.90 -9.80 55.78
C PHE A 472 -5.65 -9.05 56.27
N GLY A 473 -4.49 -9.42 55.74
CA GLY A 473 -3.22 -8.80 56.12
C GLY A 473 -3.08 -7.37 55.58
N SER A 474 -2.31 -6.53 56.25
CA SER A 474 -1.96 -5.18 55.75
C SER A 474 -1.39 -5.25 54.32
N ASN A 475 -1.91 -4.41 53.42
CA ASN A 475 -1.60 -4.43 51.99
C ASN A 475 -1.86 -5.79 51.32
N TYR A 476 -2.91 -6.52 51.69
CA TYR A 476 -3.36 -7.69 50.92
C TYR A 476 -4.41 -7.28 49.88
N ALA A 477 -4.54 -8.06 48.81
CA ALA A 477 -5.78 -8.10 48.04
C ALA A 477 -6.50 -9.44 48.24
N ALA A 478 -7.80 -9.46 47.99
CA ALA A 478 -8.60 -10.68 48.08
C ALA A 478 -9.63 -10.76 46.96
N GLN A 479 -9.92 -11.97 46.50
CA GLN A 479 -11.07 -12.27 45.66
C GLN A 479 -12.20 -12.85 46.51
N PHE A 480 -13.44 -12.44 46.22
CA PHE A 480 -14.64 -13.09 46.74
C PHE A 480 -15.77 -13.03 45.71
N SER A 481 -16.86 -13.77 45.95
CA SER A 481 -18.05 -13.72 45.09
C SER A 481 -19.34 -13.45 45.86
N PHE A 482 -20.30 -12.80 45.21
CA PHE A 482 -21.66 -12.63 45.72
C PHE A 482 -22.67 -12.86 44.59
N GLY A 483 -23.49 -13.90 44.71
CA GLY A 483 -24.31 -14.39 43.62
C GLY A 483 -23.45 -14.87 42.44
N GLN A 484 -23.62 -14.26 41.27
CA GLN A 484 -22.83 -14.56 40.05
C GLN A 484 -21.72 -13.53 39.79
N LYS A 485 -21.51 -12.57 40.70
CA LYS A 485 -20.53 -11.48 40.55
C LYS A 485 -19.25 -11.81 41.32
N THR A 486 -18.10 -11.47 40.75
CA THR A 486 -16.78 -11.54 41.39
C THR A 486 -16.35 -10.16 41.83
N PHE A 487 -15.70 -10.07 42.98
CA PHE A 487 -15.23 -8.83 43.58
C PHE A 487 -13.76 -8.96 44.00
N VAL A 488 -13.04 -7.85 43.89
CA VAL A 488 -11.69 -7.67 44.44
C VAL A 488 -11.79 -6.71 45.62
N ALA A 489 -11.25 -7.11 46.77
CA ALA A 489 -10.95 -6.22 47.88
C ALA A 489 -9.46 -5.88 47.89
N ILE A 490 -9.11 -4.62 48.16
CA ILE A 490 -7.72 -4.18 48.33
C ILE A 490 -7.59 -3.46 49.67
N ASN A 491 -6.72 -3.98 50.55
CA ASN A 491 -6.53 -3.50 51.91
C ASN A 491 -5.55 -2.32 51.99
N ASP A 492 -5.79 -1.41 52.93
CA ASP A 492 -4.79 -0.41 53.32
C ASP A 492 -3.62 -1.02 54.16
N ALA A 493 -2.74 -0.17 54.69
CA ALA A 493 -1.60 -0.60 55.51
C ALA A 493 -1.96 -1.16 56.90
N THR A 494 -3.25 -1.18 57.26
CA THR A 494 -3.83 -1.69 58.50
C THR A 494 -4.35 -3.12 58.26
N ALA A 495 -4.21 -4.02 59.24
CA ALA A 495 -4.76 -5.38 59.08
C ALA A 495 -6.26 -5.43 59.43
N GLY A 496 -7.03 -6.18 58.63
CA GLY A 496 -8.47 -6.39 58.77
C GLY A 496 -9.32 -5.46 57.88
N PHE A 497 -10.39 -6.00 57.30
CA PHE A 497 -11.24 -5.26 56.35
C PHE A 497 -11.96 -4.06 57.01
N ASN A 498 -11.84 -2.89 56.38
CA ASN A 498 -12.47 -1.64 56.76
C ASN A 498 -13.18 -0.98 55.55
N ALA A 499 -14.50 -1.09 55.50
CA ALA A 499 -15.34 -0.55 54.41
C ALA A 499 -15.30 0.99 54.21
N ALA A 500 -14.59 1.74 55.06
CA ALA A 500 -14.38 3.19 54.92
C ALA A 500 -13.03 3.56 54.27
N ASN A 501 -12.08 2.61 54.20
CA ASN A 501 -10.73 2.83 53.69
C ASN A 501 -10.35 1.87 52.55
N ASP A 502 -10.82 0.62 52.61
CA ASP A 502 -10.46 -0.42 51.67
C ASP A 502 -11.29 -0.35 50.39
N ALA A 503 -10.64 -0.58 49.26
CA ALA A 503 -11.32 -0.62 47.98
C ALA A 503 -12.08 -1.94 47.83
N ILE A 504 -13.28 -1.86 47.26
CA ILE A 504 -14.07 -2.97 46.75
C ILE A 504 -14.33 -2.65 45.28
N ILE A 505 -13.98 -3.56 44.37
CA ILE A 505 -14.19 -3.42 42.93
C ILE A 505 -14.98 -4.64 42.45
N GLU A 506 -16.06 -4.44 41.70
CA GLU A 506 -16.73 -5.52 40.99
C GLU A 506 -15.99 -5.81 39.68
N VAL A 507 -15.57 -7.06 39.46
CA VAL A 507 -14.97 -7.52 38.20
C VAL A 507 -15.96 -8.44 37.49
N THR A 508 -16.86 -7.82 36.73
CA THR A 508 -17.65 -8.53 35.72
C THR A 508 -16.76 -8.96 34.56
N GLY A 509 -17.10 -10.08 33.91
CA GLY A 509 -16.33 -10.57 32.76
C GLY A 509 -14.95 -11.17 33.07
N LEU A 510 -14.56 -11.30 34.35
CA LEU A 510 -13.23 -11.78 34.75
C LEU A 510 -12.78 -13.04 34.00
N THR A 511 -11.68 -12.94 33.25
CA THR A 511 -10.99 -14.09 32.64
C THR A 511 -9.64 -14.34 33.32
N GLY A 512 -9.10 -15.56 33.20
CA GLY A 512 -7.84 -15.94 33.84
C GLY A 512 -7.98 -16.29 35.34
N THR A 513 -6.98 -15.96 36.15
CA THR A 513 -6.98 -16.24 37.60
C THR A 513 -6.21 -15.15 38.34
N LEU A 514 -6.93 -14.37 39.14
CA LEU A 514 -6.34 -13.30 39.95
C LEU A 514 -5.32 -13.85 40.95
N ASN A 515 -4.21 -13.14 41.06
CA ASN A 515 -3.13 -13.40 42.00
C ASN A 515 -2.34 -12.10 42.24
N VAL A 516 -1.34 -12.15 43.13
CA VAL A 516 -0.56 -10.96 43.52
C VAL A 516 0.14 -10.25 42.35
N ASN A 517 0.45 -10.97 41.26
CA ASN A 517 1.11 -10.39 40.08
C ASN A 517 0.17 -9.54 39.20
N ASN A 518 -1.15 -9.57 39.43
CA ASN A 518 -2.11 -8.67 38.78
C ASN A 518 -2.12 -7.25 39.41
N PHE A 519 -1.25 -6.98 40.38
CA PHE A 519 -1.16 -5.70 41.07
C PHE A 519 0.25 -5.13 40.93
N VAL A 520 0.35 -3.91 40.44
CA VAL A 520 1.63 -3.21 40.25
C VAL A 520 1.63 -1.85 40.93
N ILE A 521 2.80 -1.44 41.41
CA ILE A 521 3.03 -0.08 41.90
C ILE A 521 3.17 0.90 40.74
N VAL A 522 2.92 2.18 41.03
CA VAL A 522 2.88 3.30 40.08
C VAL A 522 4.23 3.64 39.48
#